data_AF-A0A848ZPP9-F1
#
_entry.id   AF-A0A848ZPP9-F1
#
_cell.length_a   1.000
_cell.length_b   1.000
_cell.length_c   1.000
_cell.angle_alpha   90.00
_cell.angle_beta   90.00
_cell.angle_gamma   90.00
#
_symmetry.space_group_name_H-M   'P 1'
#
loop_
_entity.id
_entity.type
_entity.pdbx_description
1 polymer ?
#
loop_
_entity_poly.entity_id
_entity_poly.type
_entity_poly.pdbx_seq_one_letter_code
_entity_poly.pdbx_strand_id
1 'polypeptide(L)'
;LLEQGLTIEVLPYVGERVWKGMPVLGIRQSIADEELGKLSLCLHLSKSRTDLGDGLGGAIKLMEIAVKAMSPGINDPGTAINAINNLVPLLIKMMRLPNKTSVSLKEGKLVLVRNNILAKDLLQLLVQPIRLYSKKDSSVVKTLLDALLYAERDTEISAVNKEALQEELEALKMDVVDNIDNKLDRERLIETFPKSINT
;
A
#
# COMPACT_ATOMS: atom_id res chain seq x y z
N LEU A 1 -11.68 -33.45 6.31
CA LEU A 1 -11.88 -31.98 6.31
C LEU A 1 -13.13 -31.46 5.58
N LEU A 2 -13.38 -31.84 4.32
CA LEU A 2 -14.41 -31.19 3.50
C LEU A 2 -15.85 -31.46 3.96
N GLU A 3 -16.11 -32.44 4.82
CA GLU A 3 -17.48 -32.69 5.31
C GLU A 3 -17.94 -31.72 6.40
N GLN A 4 -17.02 -31.04 7.10
CA GLN A 4 -17.34 -30.14 8.22
C GLN A 4 -17.24 -28.64 7.88
N GLY A 5 -16.87 -28.30 6.63
CA GLY A 5 -16.64 -26.91 6.22
C GLY A 5 -15.37 -26.33 6.87
N LEU A 6 -14.28 -26.25 6.12
CA LEU A 6 -12.99 -25.76 6.60
C LEU A 6 -12.78 -24.30 6.19
N THR A 7 -12.35 -23.44 7.13
CA THR A 7 -11.91 -22.08 6.83
C THR A 7 -10.44 -21.93 7.18
N ILE A 8 -9.64 -21.59 6.17
CA ILE A 8 -8.20 -21.33 6.30
C ILE A 8 -7.97 -19.86 5.97
N GLU A 9 -7.35 -19.12 6.86
CA GLU A 9 -6.89 -17.76 6.64
C GLU A 9 -5.38 -17.76 6.42
N VAL A 10 -4.91 -17.22 5.30
CA VAL A 10 -3.52 -16.86 5.13
C VAL A 10 -3.31 -15.53 5.83
N LEU A 11 -2.60 -15.58 6.96
CA LEU A 11 -2.40 -14.44 7.84
C LEU A 11 -1.54 -13.34 7.20
N PRO A 12 -0.37 -13.64 6.63
CA PRO A 12 0.41 -12.63 5.93
C PRO A 12 -0.22 -12.27 4.59
N TYR A 13 -0.08 -11.02 4.17
CA TYR A 13 -0.40 -10.65 2.79
C TYR A 13 0.72 -11.11 1.83
N VAL A 14 0.40 -11.21 0.54
CA VAL A 14 1.38 -11.65 -0.47
C VAL A 14 2.56 -10.68 -0.54
N GLY A 15 3.77 -11.20 -0.35
CA GLY A 15 5.01 -10.41 -0.31
C GLY A 15 5.38 -9.86 1.07
N GLU A 16 4.54 -10.07 2.10
CA GLU A 16 4.90 -9.75 3.48
C GLU A 16 6.10 -10.57 3.94
N ARG A 17 6.95 -9.93 4.75
CA ARG A 17 8.13 -10.59 5.31
C ARG A 17 7.76 -11.35 6.57
N VAL A 18 7.95 -12.66 6.54
CA VAL A 18 7.64 -13.57 7.66
C VAL A 18 8.94 -13.98 8.37
N TRP A 19 8.93 -13.94 9.70
CA TRP A 19 10.04 -14.40 10.54
C TRP A 19 9.79 -15.81 11.09
N LYS A 20 10.87 -16.50 11.48
CA LYS A 20 10.76 -17.81 12.13
C LYS A 20 9.92 -17.70 13.41
N GLY A 21 8.94 -18.59 13.53
CA GLY A 21 8.02 -18.62 14.67
C GLY A 21 6.75 -17.77 14.49
N MET A 22 6.64 -16.98 13.42
CA MET A 22 5.40 -16.28 13.12
C MET A 22 4.34 -17.25 12.56
N PRO A 23 3.06 -17.09 12.96
CA PRO A 23 1.97 -17.85 12.38
C PRO A 23 1.70 -17.38 10.94
N VAL A 24 1.48 -18.34 10.04
CA VAL A 24 1.22 -18.09 8.60
C VAL A 24 -0.17 -18.53 8.16
N LEU A 25 -0.79 -19.44 8.92
CA LEU A 25 -2.14 -19.93 8.68
C LEU A 25 -2.95 -19.83 9.96
N GLY A 26 -4.16 -19.29 9.86
CA GLY A 26 -5.21 -19.39 10.86
C GLY A 26 -6.25 -20.40 10.42
N ILE A 27 -6.58 -21.38 11.25
CA ILE A 27 -7.59 -22.39 10.94
C ILE A 27 -8.69 -22.27 11.99
N ARG A 28 -9.94 -22.09 11.55
CA ARG A 28 -11.06 -21.87 12.47
C ARG A 28 -11.57 -23.16 13.11
N GLN A 29 -11.47 -24.27 12.39
CA GLN A 29 -11.93 -25.59 12.83
C GLN A 29 -10.77 -26.40 13.40
N SER A 30 -11.08 -27.35 14.28
CA SER A 30 -10.09 -28.35 14.73
C SER A 30 -9.77 -29.30 13.58
N ILE A 31 -8.48 -29.53 13.34
CA ILE A 31 -7.99 -30.45 12.31
C ILE A 31 -6.94 -31.39 12.90
N ALA A 32 -6.76 -32.57 12.32
CA ALA A 32 -5.78 -33.54 12.81
C ALA A 32 -4.34 -33.13 12.46
N ASP A 33 -3.36 -33.53 13.28
CA ASP A 33 -1.94 -33.18 13.09
C ASP A 33 -1.38 -33.62 11.73
N GLU A 34 -1.83 -34.77 11.21
CA GLU A 34 -1.43 -35.24 9.88
C GLU A 34 -1.88 -34.28 8.76
N GLU A 35 -3.06 -33.67 8.91
CA GLU A 35 -3.61 -32.72 7.93
C GLU A 35 -2.93 -31.35 8.04
N LEU A 36 -2.53 -30.92 9.25
CA LEU A 36 -1.69 -29.74 9.45
C LEU A 36 -0.36 -29.87 8.68
N GLY A 37 0.27 -31.05 8.74
CA GLY A 37 1.49 -31.34 8.00
C GLY A 37 1.32 -31.14 6.49
N LYS A 38 0.20 -31.59 5.92
CA LYS A 38 -0.10 -31.45 4.47
C LYS A 38 -0.30 -29.99 4.05
N LEU A 39 -0.94 -29.17 4.89
CA LEU A 39 -1.13 -27.73 4.61
C LEU A 39 0.19 -26.96 4.59
N SER A 40 1.17 -27.35 5.42
CA SER A 40 2.48 -26.69 5.44
C SER A 40 3.22 -26.80 4.10
N LEU A 41 2.99 -27.86 3.34
CA LEU A 41 3.58 -28.10 2.01
C LEU A 41 2.98 -27.21 0.91
N CYS A 42 1.85 -26.56 1.16
CA CYS A 42 1.17 -25.68 0.21
C CYS A 42 1.63 -24.21 0.30
N LEU A 43 2.55 -23.90 1.22
CA LEU A 43 3.11 -22.56 1.38
C LEU A 43 4.46 -22.45 0.69
N HIS A 44 4.61 -21.46 -0.18
CA HIS A 44 5.89 -21.11 -0.77
C HIS A 44 6.50 -19.92 -0.03
N LEU A 45 7.56 -20.17 0.74
CA LEU A 45 8.37 -19.14 1.40
C LEU A 45 9.70 -18.99 0.65
N SER A 46 9.98 -17.80 0.16
CA SER A 46 11.24 -17.47 -0.51
C SER A 46 12.12 -16.58 0.36
N LYS A 47 13.44 -16.69 0.19
CA LYS A 47 14.43 -15.84 0.88
C LYS A 47 14.50 -14.42 0.33
N SER A 48 14.06 -14.23 -0.91
CA SER A 48 13.91 -12.91 -1.53
C SER A 48 12.45 -12.67 -1.85
N ARG A 49 12.05 -11.40 -1.95
CA ARG A 49 10.87 -11.07 -2.75
C ARG A 49 11.20 -11.51 -4.17
N THR A 50 10.71 -12.67 -4.56
CA THR A 50 10.75 -13.09 -5.95
C THR A 50 10.01 -12.02 -6.74
N ASP A 51 10.51 -11.64 -7.91
CA ASP A 51 9.77 -10.84 -8.89
C ASP A 51 8.55 -11.65 -9.33
N LEU A 52 7.53 -11.74 -8.48
CA LEU A 52 6.30 -12.52 -8.72
C LEU A 52 5.43 -11.87 -9.82
N GLY A 53 5.91 -10.79 -10.45
CA GLY A 53 5.14 -10.00 -11.41
C GLY A 53 3.86 -9.46 -10.80
N ASP A 54 3.77 -9.36 -9.46
CA ASP A 54 2.59 -8.88 -8.79
C ASP A 54 2.53 -7.35 -8.81
N GLY A 55 1.31 -6.81 -8.68
CA GLY A 55 1.08 -5.37 -8.74
C GLY A 55 1.89 -4.61 -7.69
N LEU A 56 2.12 -5.20 -6.51
CA LEU A 56 2.87 -4.58 -5.42
C LEU A 56 4.35 -4.43 -5.77
N GLY A 57 4.98 -5.44 -6.38
CA GLY A 57 6.35 -5.35 -6.88
C GLY A 57 6.50 -4.26 -7.93
N GLY A 58 5.54 -4.12 -8.85
CA GLY A 58 5.52 -3.04 -9.83
C GLY A 58 5.43 -1.65 -9.17
N ALA A 59 4.55 -1.49 -8.18
CA ALA A 59 4.42 -0.25 -7.43
C ALA A 59 5.70 0.10 -6.64
N ILE A 60 6.34 -0.88 -6.02
CA ILE A 60 7.63 -0.68 -5.32
C ILE A 60 8.70 -0.21 -6.28
N LYS A 61 8.80 -0.79 -7.48
CA LYS A 61 9.77 -0.36 -8.50
C LYS A 61 9.54 1.09 -8.94
N LEU A 62 8.29 1.51 -9.11
CA LEU A 62 7.97 2.92 -9.42
C LEU A 62 8.34 3.86 -8.27
N MET A 63 8.05 3.47 -7.03
CA MET A 63 8.51 4.22 -5.86
C MET A 63 10.03 4.34 -5.82
N GLU A 64 10.77 3.26 -6.05
CA GLU A 64 12.23 3.28 -6.09
C GLU A 64 12.78 4.19 -7.20
N ILE A 65 12.12 4.23 -8.37
CA ILE A 65 12.49 5.14 -9.46
C ILE A 65 12.31 6.59 -9.01
N ALA A 66 11.16 6.93 -8.41
CA ALA A 66 10.90 8.29 -7.90
C ALA A 66 11.93 8.70 -6.83
N VAL A 67 12.20 7.83 -5.86
CA VAL A 67 13.19 8.08 -4.80
C VAL A 67 14.60 8.23 -5.34
N LYS A 68 15.02 7.36 -6.27
CA LYS A 68 16.35 7.46 -6.91
C LYS A 68 16.48 8.76 -7.69
N ALA A 69 15.47 9.13 -8.46
CA ALA A 69 15.45 10.37 -9.23
C ALA A 69 15.61 11.60 -8.31
N MET A 70 14.96 11.61 -7.14
CA MET A 70 15.07 12.70 -6.15
C MET A 70 16.25 12.56 -5.17
N SER A 71 17.12 11.57 -5.36
CA SER A 71 18.30 11.44 -4.51
C SER A 71 19.27 12.61 -4.73
N PRO A 72 20.05 13.02 -3.71
CA PRO A 72 20.94 14.19 -3.81
C PRO A 72 21.94 14.15 -4.96
N GLY A 73 22.30 12.95 -5.45
CA GLY A 73 23.25 12.78 -6.55
C GLY A 73 22.64 12.89 -7.95
N ILE A 74 21.30 12.81 -8.08
CA ILE A 74 20.60 12.84 -9.38
C ILE A 74 19.76 14.12 -9.49
N ASN A 75 18.84 14.34 -8.54
CA ASN A 75 17.92 15.47 -8.52
C ASN A 75 17.18 15.71 -9.85
N ASP A 76 16.50 14.67 -10.36
CA ASP A 76 15.71 14.67 -11.59
C ASP A 76 14.19 14.64 -11.27
N PRO A 77 13.55 15.80 -11.08
CA PRO A 77 12.12 15.87 -10.77
C PRO A 77 11.23 15.37 -11.90
N GLY A 78 11.66 15.46 -13.16
CA GLY A 78 10.88 15.01 -14.31
C GLY A 78 10.66 13.49 -14.28
N THR A 79 11.72 12.74 -13.98
CA THR A 79 11.63 11.28 -13.81
C THR A 79 10.78 10.92 -12.59
N ALA A 80 10.89 11.67 -11.48
CA ALA A 80 10.08 11.43 -10.29
C ALA A 80 8.57 11.63 -10.54
N ILE A 81 8.21 12.73 -11.21
CA ILE A 81 6.83 13.03 -11.61
C ILE A 81 6.26 11.91 -12.50
N ASN A 82 7.04 11.44 -13.48
CA ASN A 82 6.63 10.34 -14.35
C ASN A 82 6.39 9.05 -13.55
N ALA A 83 7.25 8.73 -12.59
CA ALA A 83 7.08 7.56 -11.74
C ALA A 83 5.83 7.67 -10.85
N ILE A 84 5.56 8.84 -10.26
CA ILE A 84 4.36 9.10 -9.46
C ILE A 84 3.09 8.93 -10.30
N ASN A 85 3.06 9.50 -11.51
CA ASN A 85 1.91 9.40 -12.43
C ASN A 85 1.58 7.95 -12.82
N ASN A 86 2.58 7.07 -12.88
CA ASN A 86 2.38 5.64 -13.11
C ASN A 86 2.05 4.86 -11.84
N LEU A 87 2.53 5.31 -10.67
CA LEU A 87 2.33 4.66 -9.38
C LEU A 87 0.89 4.81 -8.87
N VAL A 88 0.33 6.02 -8.97
CA VAL A 88 -0.95 6.36 -8.33
C VAL A 88 -2.13 5.53 -8.86
N PRO A 89 -2.27 5.26 -10.17
CA PRO A 89 -3.31 4.35 -10.65
C PRO A 89 -3.22 2.94 -10.07
N LEU A 90 -2.00 2.44 -9.78
CA LEU A 90 -1.81 1.16 -9.12
C LEU A 90 -2.17 1.23 -7.64
N LEU A 91 -1.75 2.29 -6.96
CA LEU A 91 -2.10 2.55 -5.57
C LEU A 91 -3.62 2.58 -5.38
N ILE A 92 -4.36 3.32 -6.22
CA ILE A 92 -5.82 3.39 -6.16
C ILE A 92 -6.45 2.00 -6.32
N LYS A 93 -6.02 1.23 -7.33
CA LYS A 93 -6.52 -0.14 -7.53
C LYS A 93 -6.29 -1.04 -6.32
N MET A 94 -5.15 -0.92 -5.65
CA MET A 94 -4.86 -1.67 -4.41
C MET A 94 -5.73 -1.19 -3.25
N MET A 95 -5.93 0.11 -3.11
CA MET A 95 -6.73 0.71 -2.03
C MET A 95 -8.24 0.46 -2.17
N ARG A 96 -8.73 0.11 -3.36
CA ARG A 96 -10.11 -0.36 -3.57
C ARG A 96 -10.33 -1.78 -3.06
N LEU A 97 -9.26 -2.57 -2.86
CA LEU A 97 -9.41 -3.93 -2.34
C LEU A 97 -9.80 -3.88 -0.86
N PRO A 98 -10.74 -4.75 -0.42
CA PRO A 98 -11.02 -4.89 1.00
C PRO A 98 -9.81 -5.48 1.73
N ASN A 99 -9.69 -5.22 3.03
CA ASN A 99 -8.59 -5.75 3.86
C ASN A 99 -8.48 -7.28 3.82
N LYS A 100 -9.61 -7.97 3.58
CA LYS A 100 -9.66 -9.42 3.41
C LYS A 100 -10.49 -9.79 2.19
N THR A 101 -10.05 -10.81 1.46
CA THR A 101 -10.82 -11.46 0.41
C THR A 101 -10.98 -12.93 0.74
N SER A 102 -12.01 -13.57 0.21
CA SER A 102 -12.23 -15.01 0.41
C SER A 102 -12.62 -15.70 -0.88
N VAL A 103 -12.11 -16.92 -1.09
CA VAL A 103 -12.51 -17.80 -2.17
C VAL A 103 -13.14 -19.06 -1.59
N SER A 104 -14.34 -19.36 -2.05
CA SER A 104 -15.04 -20.62 -1.75
C SER A 104 -14.60 -21.69 -2.75
N LEU A 105 -14.19 -22.83 -2.23
CA LEU A 105 -13.70 -23.98 -2.97
C LEU A 105 -14.51 -25.22 -2.58
N LYS A 106 -14.52 -26.24 -3.45
CA LYS A 106 -15.17 -27.53 -3.19
C LYS A 106 -16.63 -27.36 -2.73
N GLU A 107 -17.42 -26.58 -3.46
CA GLU A 107 -18.84 -26.35 -3.17
C GLU A 107 -19.10 -25.75 -1.77
N GLY A 108 -18.23 -24.84 -1.30
CA GLY A 108 -18.40 -24.20 0.02
C GLY A 108 -17.79 -24.95 1.19
N LYS A 109 -17.26 -26.16 0.95
CA LYS A 109 -16.62 -26.98 1.97
C LYS A 109 -15.24 -26.49 2.39
N LEU A 110 -14.63 -25.59 1.61
CA LEU A 110 -13.37 -24.94 1.92
C LEU A 110 -13.46 -23.45 1.60
N VAL A 111 -13.18 -22.60 2.59
CA VAL A 111 -13.07 -21.15 2.42
C VAL A 111 -11.63 -20.75 2.67
N LEU A 112 -10.98 -20.20 1.65
CA LEU A 112 -9.64 -19.61 1.77
C LEU A 112 -9.78 -18.10 1.93
N VAL A 113 -9.45 -17.58 3.10
CA VAL A 113 -9.37 -16.14 3.39
C VAL A 113 -7.94 -15.67 3.15
N ARG A 114 -7.77 -14.53 2.48
CA ARG A 114 -6.48 -13.89 2.22
C ARG A 114 -6.52 -12.46 2.74
N ASN A 115 -5.51 -12.10 3.50
CA ASN A 115 -5.31 -10.71 3.92
C ASN A 115 -4.64 -9.94 2.77
N ASN A 116 -5.14 -8.73 2.52
CA ASN A 116 -4.51 -7.75 1.65
C ASN A 116 -3.69 -6.79 2.52
N ILE A 117 -2.65 -6.18 1.93
CA ILE A 117 -1.91 -5.10 2.59
C ILE A 117 -2.85 -3.94 2.92
N LEU A 118 -2.74 -3.40 4.12
CA LEU A 118 -3.60 -2.30 4.58
C LEU A 118 -3.21 -0.99 3.87
N ALA A 119 -4.19 -0.09 3.70
CA ALA A 119 -3.95 1.21 3.07
C ALA A 119 -2.82 2.01 3.75
N LYS A 120 -2.79 2.04 5.09
CA LYS A 120 -1.72 2.71 5.84
C LYS A 120 -0.32 2.14 5.54
N ASP A 121 -0.22 0.82 5.38
CA ASP A 121 1.05 0.14 5.13
C ASP A 121 1.47 0.33 3.67
N LEU A 122 0.50 0.40 2.74
CA LEU A 122 0.74 0.78 1.34
C LEU A 122 1.28 2.21 1.23
N LEU A 123 0.65 3.17 1.90
CA LEU A 123 1.07 4.58 1.87
C LEU A 123 2.45 4.75 2.53
N GLN A 124 2.68 4.09 3.66
CA GLN A 124 4.00 4.08 4.29
C GLN A 124 5.07 3.47 3.37
N LEU A 125 4.76 2.41 2.65
CA LEU A 125 5.71 1.73 1.77
C LEU A 125 5.99 2.51 0.48
N LEU A 126 4.96 3.12 -0.11
CA LEU A 126 5.00 3.65 -1.48
C LEU A 126 5.08 5.19 -1.53
N VAL A 127 4.41 5.88 -0.62
CA VAL A 127 4.23 7.34 -0.67
C VAL A 127 5.21 8.05 0.26
N GLN A 128 5.35 7.59 1.50
CA GLN A 128 6.23 8.22 2.49
C GLN A 128 7.68 8.39 1.99
N PRO A 129 8.34 7.40 1.34
CA PRO A 129 9.69 7.60 0.83
C PRO A 129 9.78 8.70 -0.23
N ILE A 130 8.80 8.75 -1.14
CA ILE A 130 8.73 9.80 -2.18
C ILE A 130 8.56 11.16 -1.52
N ARG A 131 7.64 11.28 -0.57
CA ARG A 131 7.41 12.51 0.21
C ARG A 131 8.70 13.00 0.87
N LEU A 132 9.41 12.12 1.58
CA LEU A 132 10.63 12.49 2.32
C LEU A 132 11.78 12.94 1.41
N TYR A 133 11.98 12.29 0.26
CA TYR A 133 13.03 12.65 -0.69
C TYR A 133 12.66 13.88 -1.53
N SER A 134 11.38 14.14 -1.74
CA SER A 134 10.90 15.21 -2.62
C SER A 134 10.48 16.48 -1.88
N LYS A 135 10.45 16.49 -0.54
CA LYS A 135 9.86 17.57 0.29
C LYS A 135 10.35 19.01 0.03
N LYS A 136 11.50 19.19 -0.63
CA LYS A 136 12.04 20.50 -1.01
C LYS A 136 11.73 20.92 -2.45
N ASP A 137 11.25 20.00 -3.27
CA ASP A 137 10.90 20.24 -4.67
C ASP A 137 9.38 20.48 -4.78
N SER A 138 9.01 21.73 -5.01
CA SER A 138 7.60 22.14 -5.08
C SER A 138 6.84 21.47 -6.24
N SER A 139 7.51 21.12 -7.33
CA SER A 139 6.89 20.50 -8.51
C SER A 139 6.52 19.04 -8.28
N VAL A 140 7.41 18.29 -7.65
CA VAL A 140 7.17 16.88 -7.29
C VAL A 140 6.17 16.80 -6.14
N VAL A 141 6.28 17.67 -5.14
CA VAL A 141 5.32 17.75 -4.03
C VAL A 141 3.92 18.10 -4.54
N LYS A 142 3.78 19.05 -5.47
CA LYS A 142 2.48 19.38 -6.09
C LYS A 142 1.89 18.16 -6.80
N THR A 143 2.70 17.45 -7.57
CA THR A 143 2.27 16.25 -8.29
C THR A 143 1.81 15.17 -7.32
N LEU A 144 2.55 14.93 -6.24
CA LEU A 144 2.17 13.97 -5.22
C LEU A 144 0.86 14.37 -4.53
N LEU A 145 0.72 15.64 -4.17
CA LEU A 145 -0.51 16.19 -3.58
C LEU A 145 -1.72 15.98 -4.50
N ASP A 146 -1.62 16.38 -5.76
CA ASP A 146 -2.70 16.22 -6.74
C ASP A 146 -3.11 14.75 -6.88
N ALA A 147 -2.12 13.85 -6.89
CA ALA A 147 -2.35 12.43 -7.05
C ALA A 147 -3.02 11.80 -5.82
N LEU A 148 -2.66 12.22 -4.60
CA LEU A 148 -3.32 11.79 -3.38
C LEU A 148 -4.76 12.35 -3.26
N LEU A 149 -4.98 13.61 -3.65
CA LEU A 149 -6.32 14.19 -3.71
C LEU A 149 -7.19 13.51 -4.78
N TYR A 150 -6.59 13.08 -5.89
CA TYR A 150 -7.28 12.27 -6.89
C TYR A 150 -7.71 10.92 -6.30
N ALA A 151 -6.83 10.25 -5.55
CA ALA A 151 -7.18 9.02 -4.83
C ALA A 151 -8.27 9.24 -3.77
N GLU A 152 -8.23 10.34 -3.02
CA GLU A 152 -9.23 10.66 -1.99
C GLU A 152 -10.65 10.80 -2.56
N ARG A 153 -10.77 11.35 -3.79
CA ARG A 153 -12.04 11.54 -4.50
C ARG A 153 -12.62 10.24 -5.07
N ASP A 154 -11.84 9.16 -5.10
CA ASP A 154 -12.28 7.87 -5.61
C ASP A 154 -13.42 7.30 -4.75
N THR A 155 -14.56 7.00 -5.35
CA THR A 155 -15.75 6.53 -4.62
C THR A 155 -15.72 5.04 -4.30
N GLU A 156 -14.81 4.28 -4.91
CA GLU A 156 -14.67 2.83 -4.66
C GLU A 156 -13.70 2.53 -3.51
N ILE A 157 -12.89 3.51 -3.08
CA ILE A 157 -12.06 3.38 -1.88
C ILE A 157 -12.94 3.47 -0.63
N SER A 158 -12.84 2.46 0.23
CA SER A 158 -13.60 2.40 1.49
C SER A 158 -13.25 3.55 2.44
N ALA A 159 -14.20 3.94 3.31
CA ALA A 159 -13.98 5.00 4.30
C ALA A 159 -12.73 4.76 5.16
N VAL A 160 -12.54 3.52 5.64
CA VAL A 160 -11.36 3.12 6.43
C VAL A 160 -10.05 3.33 5.66
N ASN A 161 -10.03 3.04 4.35
CA ASN A 161 -8.83 3.27 3.53
C ASN A 161 -8.64 4.77 3.20
N LYS A 162 -9.71 5.58 3.18
CA LYS A 162 -9.63 7.03 3.04
C LYS A 162 -9.08 7.72 4.28
N GLU A 163 -9.36 7.22 5.48
CA GLU A 163 -8.75 7.73 6.72
C GLU A 163 -7.22 7.69 6.63
N ALA A 164 -6.64 6.60 6.11
CA ALA A 164 -5.19 6.50 5.90
C ALA A 164 -4.66 7.51 4.85
N LEU A 165 -5.44 7.82 3.80
CA LEU A 165 -5.07 8.88 2.84
C LEU A 165 -5.07 10.25 3.49
N GLN A 166 -6.04 10.53 4.36
CA GLN A 166 -6.14 11.80 5.06
C GLN A 166 -4.96 12.00 6.02
N GLU A 167 -4.55 10.96 6.74
CA GLU A 167 -3.34 10.98 7.56
C GLU A 167 -2.08 11.30 6.73
N GLU A 168 -1.93 10.69 5.55
CA GLU A 168 -0.78 10.96 4.67
C GLU A 168 -0.83 12.36 4.04
N LEU A 169 -2.02 12.87 3.72
CA LEU A 169 -2.22 14.25 3.26
C LEU A 169 -1.82 15.27 4.34
N GLU A 170 -2.20 15.05 5.60
CA GLU A 170 -1.78 15.92 6.70
C GLU A 170 -0.26 15.85 6.91
N ALA A 171 0.36 14.66 6.81
CA ALA A 171 1.82 14.53 6.86
C ALA A 171 2.51 15.30 5.72
N LEU A 172 1.96 15.24 4.50
CA LEU A 172 2.48 16.00 3.35
C LEU A 172 2.33 17.52 3.56
N LYS A 173 1.22 17.96 4.16
CA LYS A 173 0.99 19.36 4.49
C LYS A 173 2.01 19.89 5.49
N MET A 174 2.36 19.10 6.52
CA MET A 174 3.43 19.44 7.46
C MET A 174 4.76 19.59 6.73
N ASP A 175 5.11 18.67 5.82
CA ASP A 175 6.36 18.79 5.05
C ASP A 175 6.41 20.02 4.15
N VAL A 176 5.28 20.40 3.54
CA VAL A 176 5.16 21.63 2.74
C VAL A 176 5.46 22.86 3.60
N VAL A 177 4.89 22.92 4.80
CA VAL A 177 5.09 24.04 5.73
C VAL A 177 6.57 24.14 6.15
N ASP A 178 7.19 23.00 6.46
CA ASP A 178 8.51 22.95 7.07
C ASP A 178 9.68 23.01 6.06
N ASN A 179 9.47 22.66 4.79
CA ASN A 179 10.57 22.43 3.84
C ASN A 179 10.49 23.24 2.52
N ILE A 180 9.37 23.90 2.21
CA ILE A 180 9.25 24.75 1.02
C ILE A 180 9.57 26.20 1.41
N ASP A 181 10.78 26.65 1.10
CA ASP A 181 11.31 27.95 1.53
C ASP A 181 10.58 29.13 0.86
N ASN A 182 10.33 29.03 -0.45
CA ASN A 182 9.66 30.09 -1.20
C ASN A 182 8.21 30.27 -0.71
N LYS A 183 7.91 31.48 -0.23
CA LYS A 183 6.59 31.81 0.34
C LYS A 183 5.44 31.61 -0.65
N LEU A 184 5.60 32.08 -1.89
CA LEU A 184 4.56 32.00 -2.91
C LEU A 184 4.24 30.54 -3.26
N ASP A 185 5.27 29.71 -3.42
CA ASP A 185 5.09 28.29 -3.74
C ASP A 185 4.44 27.53 -2.59
N ARG A 186 4.88 27.80 -1.35
CA ARG A 186 4.29 27.22 -0.14
C ARG A 186 2.82 27.60 0.02
N GLU A 187 2.46 28.87 -0.16
CA GLU A 187 1.08 29.34 -0.08
C GLU A 187 0.19 28.66 -1.13
N ARG A 188 0.64 28.57 -2.38
CA ARG A 188 -0.08 27.87 -3.46
C ARG A 188 -0.31 26.39 -3.17
N LEU A 189 0.69 25.71 -2.58
CA LEU A 189 0.55 24.31 -2.17
C LEU A 189 -0.47 24.18 -1.05
N ILE A 190 -0.39 25.02 -0.01
CA ILE A 190 -1.31 25.02 1.12
C ILE A 190 -2.76 25.25 0.67
N GLU A 191 -2.99 26.17 -0.28
CA GLU A 191 -4.32 26.46 -0.84
C GLU A 191 -4.93 25.27 -1.59
N THR A 192 -4.12 24.30 -2.02
CA THR A 192 -4.59 23.10 -2.73
C THR A 192 -5.15 22.04 -1.77
N PHE A 193 -4.74 22.05 -0.49
CA PHE A 193 -5.27 21.11 0.49
C PHE A 193 -6.77 21.39 0.77
N PRO A 194 -7.57 20.34 1.01
CA PRO A 194 -8.95 20.53 1.45
C PRO A 194 -8.97 21.40 2.71
N LYS A 195 -9.84 22.40 2.73
CA LYS A 195 -10.11 23.11 3.98
C LYS A 195 -10.72 22.10 4.93
N SER A 196 -10.12 21.95 6.11
CA SER A 196 -10.68 21.12 7.18
C SER A 196 -12.16 21.50 7.33
N ILE A 197 -13.06 20.54 7.10
CA ILE A 197 -14.46 20.74 7.46
C ILE A 197 -14.43 20.70 8.99
N ASN A 198 -14.43 21.87 9.62
CA ASN A 198 -14.69 21.98 11.05
C ASN A 198 -15.97 21.19 11.33
N THR A 199 -15.81 20.06 12.02
CA THR A 199 -16.92 19.25 12.52
C THR A 199 -17.23 19.72 13.94
#